data_AF-A0A516SJN2-F1
#
_entry.id   AF-A0A516SJN2-F1
#
_cell.length_a   1.000
_cell.length_b   1.000
_cell.length_c   1.000
_cell.angle_alpha   90.00
_cell.angle_beta   90.00
_cell.angle_gamma   90.00
#
_symmetry.space_group_name_H-M   'P 1'
#
loop_
_entity.id
_entity.type
_entity.pdbx_description
1 polymer ?
#
loop_
_entity_poly.entity_id
_entity_poly.type
_entity_poly.pdbx_seq_one_letter_code
_entity_poly.pdbx_strand_id
1 'polypeptide(L)'
;MRSPMRTKAKDDIPHVAQDALKQLGAKLREARIQRGWTQREFAQRVGVHESTLVRLEAGDAGVTTAVLACALNALGGLQGFCEPQLHPKVGGALIETAIPRRRVGGVRIPRRLNLEAYPQLKQLAWNRTTKDIDAEDALSLYERNWRFVDVDALSDKEAKLIDRLKKKFGHGVLNV
;
A
#
# COMPACT_ATOMS: atom_id res chain seq x y z
N MET A 1 20.51 -3.28 23.61
CA MET A 1 19.84 -2.72 22.42
C MET A 1 20.27 -3.53 21.19
N ARG A 2 19.35 -4.14 20.44
CA ARG A 2 19.70 -4.78 19.16
C ARG A 2 19.88 -3.68 18.12
N SER A 3 21.08 -3.57 17.55
CA SER A 3 21.30 -2.73 16.38
C SER A 3 20.37 -3.19 15.25
N PRO A 4 19.67 -2.28 14.56
CA PRO A 4 18.84 -2.67 13.43
C PRO A 4 19.72 -3.34 12.38
N MET A 5 19.22 -4.44 11.81
CA MET A 5 19.89 -5.22 10.78
C MET A 5 20.23 -4.29 9.60
N ARG A 6 21.51 -4.23 9.20
CA ARG A 6 21.93 -3.50 7.99
C ARG A 6 21.25 -4.17 6.80
N THR A 7 20.19 -3.58 6.28
CA THR A 7 19.48 -4.10 5.11
C THR A 7 20.24 -3.69 3.85
N LYS A 8 20.42 -4.61 2.88
CA LYS A 8 20.99 -4.30 1.55
C LYS A 8 20.32 -3.09 0.88
N ALA A 9 19.03 -2.88 1.17
CA ALA A 9 18.27 -1.72 0.73
C ALA A 9 18.87 -0.36 1.15
N LYS A 10 19.69 -0.27 2.21
CA LYS A 10 20.38 0.98 2.57
C LYS A 10 21.59 1.26 1.66
N ASP A 11 22.28 0.21 1.24
CA ASP A 11 23.49 0.33 0.43
C ASP A 11 23.17 0.61 -1.06
N ASP A 12 21.99 0.17 -1.53
CA ASP A 12 21.53 0.32 -2.94
C ASP A 12 20.30 1.26 -3.10
N ILE A 13 20.20 2.35 -2.32
CA ILE A 13 19.10 3.31 -2.49
C ILE A 13 19.31 4.12 -3.77
N PRO A 14 18.34 4.15 -4.72
CA PRO A 14 18.43 5.01 -5.89
C PRO A 14 18.64 6.48 -5.50
N HIS A 15 19.48 7.21 -6.22
CA HIS A 15 19.77 8.62 -5.90
C HIS A 15 18.51 9.48 -5.73
N VAL A 16 17.49 9.27 -6.57
CA VAL A 16 16.18 9.97 -6.45
C VAL A 16 15.53 9.75 -5.08
N ALA A 17 15.61 8.53 -4.53
CA ALA A 17 15.06 8.23 -3.21
C ALA A 17 15.94 8.81 -2.08
N GLN A 18 17.27 8.86 -2.26
CA GLN A 18 18.15 9.56 -1.31
C GLN A 18 17.87 11.07 -1.27
N ASP A 19 17.66 11.69 -2.42
CA ASP A 19 17.33 13.12 -2.53
C ASP A 19 15.96 13.42 -1.92
N ALA A 20 14.97 12.55 -2.14
CA ALA A 20 13.67 12.66 -1.49
C ALA A 20 13.77 12.58 0.04
N LEU A 21 14.59 11.68 0.57
CA LEU A 21 14.82 11.58 2.03
C LEU A 21 15.50 12.82 2.60
N LYS A 22 16.49 13.38 1.90
CA LYS A 22 17.13 14.65 2.29
C LYS A 22 16.13 15.81 2.29
N GLN A 23 15.29 15.90 1.27
CA GLN A 23 14.24 16.92 1.20
C GLN A 23 13.22 16.77 2.33
N LEU A 24 12.84 15.53 2.68
CA LEU A 24 11.96 15.26 3.79
C LEU A 24 12.58 15.69 5.13
N GLY A 25 13.85 15.34 5.37
CA GLY A 25 14.60 15.75 6.56
C GLY A 25 14.71 17.27 6.68
N ALA A 26 14.99 17.97 5.57
CA ALA A 26 15.04 19.43 5.53
C ALA A 26 13.69 20.06 5.89
N LYS A 27 12.58 19.54 5.36
CA LYS A 27 11.22 20.03 5.71
C LYS A 27 10.89 19.84 7.19
N LEU A 28 11.30 18.72 7.79
CA LEU A 28 11.13 18.51 9.24
C LEU A 28 11.92 19.54 10.05
N ARG A 29 13.17 19.81 9.64
CA ARG A 29 14.01 20.83 10.25
C ARG A 29 13.39 22.23 10.14
N GLU A 30 12.89 22.59 8.97
CA GLU A 30 12.17 23.86 8.75
C GLU A 30 10.94 23.96 9.65
N ALA A 31 10.11 22.92 9.69
CA ALA A 31 8.90 22.89 10.52
C ALA A 31 9.22 23.01 12.02
N ARG A 32 10.35 22.45 12.46
CA ARG A 32 10.88 22.61 13.83
C ARG A 32 11.31 24.06 14.08
N ILE A 33 12.10 24.65 13.20
CA ILE A 33 12.60 26.03 13.33
C ILE A 33 11.43 27.03 13.35
N GLN A 34 10.44 26.85 12.48
CA GLN A 34 9.23 27.68 12.44
C GLN A 34 8.44 27.67 13.76
N ARG A 35 8.53 26.58 14.53
CA ARG A 35 7.91 26.44 15.87
C ARG A 35 8.83 26.89 17.01
N GLY A 36 10.03 27.38 16.71
CA GLY A 36 11.00 27.84 17.70
C GLY A 36 11.61 26.72 18.56
N TRP A 37 11.58 25.46 18.11
CA TRP A 37 12.09 24.33 18.90
C TRP A 37 13.57 24.03 18.60
N THR A 38 14.34 23.74 19.65
CA THR A 38 15.68 23.14 19.52
C THR A 38 15.59 21.67 19.10
N GLN A 39 16.69 21.11 18.59
CA GLN A 39 16.74 19.68 18.24
C GLN A 39 16.46 18.80 19.46
N ARG A 40 17.09 19.09 20.60
CA ARG A 40 16.81 18.40 21.87
C ARG A 40 15.32 18.40 22.26
N GLU A 41 14.66 19.55 22.19
CA GLU A 41 13.24 19.69 22.52
C GLU A 41 12.31 18.96 21.55
N PHE A 42 12.67 18.92 20.27
CA PHE A 42 11.90 18.16 19.30
C PHE A 42 12.12 16.66 19.49
N ALA A 43 13.36 16.23 19.76
CA ALA A 43 13.69 14.83 20.04
C ALA A 43 12.95 14.30 21.29
N GLN A 44 12.85 15.12 22.34
CA GLN A 44 12.07 14.80 23.54
C GLN A 44 10.58 14.59 23.24
N ARG A 45 9.98 15.45 22.40
CA ARG A 45 8.57 15.31 21.97
C ARG A 45 8.32 14.05 21.13
N VAL A 46 9.32 13.65 20.34
CA VAL A 46 9.28 12.44 19.50
C VAL A 46 9.58 11.17 20.30
N GLY A 47 10.21 11.29 21.47
CA GLY A 47 10.62 10.16 22.30
C GLY A 47 11.90 9.48 21.81
N VAL A 48 12.83 10.23 21.20
CA VAL A 48 14.09 9.71 20.66
C VAL A 48 15.30 10.47 21.20
N HIS A 49 16.48 9.89 21.03
CA HIS A 49 17.73 10.57 21.34
C HIS A 49 18.01 11.69 20.32
N GLU A 50 18.67 12.76 20.74
CA GLU A 50 19.00 13.92 19.87
C GLU A 50 19.79 13.50 18.63
N SER A 51 20.73 12.57 18.76
CA SER A 51 21.48 12.02 17.62
C SER A 51 20.60 11.30 16.58
N THR A 52 19.48 10.72 16.98
CA THR A 52 18.49 10.13 16.06
C THR A 52 17.74 11.23 15.32
N LEU A 53 17.40 12.33 16.00
CA LEU A 53 16.76 13.46 15.36
C LEU A 53 17.69 14.14 14.35
N VAL A 54 18.97 14.33 14.69
CA VAL A 54 19.97 14.88 13.76
C VAL A 54 20.04 14.05 12.48
N ARG A 55 20.08 12.72 12.60
CA ARG A 55 20.05 11.79 11.45
C ARG A 55 18.76 11.88 10.66
N LEU A 56 17.61 12.04 11.33
CA LEU A 56 16.31 12.22 10.70
C LEU A 56 16.27 13.51 9.87
N GLU A 57 16.72 14.64 10.42
CA GLU A 57 16.79 15.91 9.71
C GLU A 57 17.79 15.90 8.56
N ALA A 58 18.83 15.07 8.63
CA ALA A 58 19.77 14.83 7.54
C ALA A 58 19.22 13.90 6.44
N GLY A 59 18.08 13.23 6.67
CA GLY A 59 17.49 12.28 5.73
C GLY A 59 18.19 10.92 5.69
N ASP A 60 18.79 10.46 6.79
CA ASP A 60 19.42 9.13 6.84
C ASP A 60 18.36 8.02 6.70
N ALA A 61 18.50 7.19 5.67
CA ALA A 61 17.59 6.08 5.39
C ALA A 61 17.60 4.94 6.42
N GLY A 62 18.56 4.96 7.36
CA GLY A 62 18.61 4.02 8.48
C GLY A 62 17.75 4.42 9.67
N VAL A 63 17.13 5.62 9.64
CA VAL A 63 16.15 6.00 10.63
C VAL A 63 14.85 5.26 10.36
N THR A 64 14.30 4.63 11.39
CA THR A 64 13.08 3.82 11.24
C THR A 64 11.89 4.67 10.82
N THR A 65 11.00 4.08 10.03
CA THR A 65 9.73 4.70 9.62
C THR A 65 8.86 5.10 10.82
N ALA A 66 8.93 4.35 11.92
CA ALA A 66 8.24 4.68 13.18
C ALA A 66 8.69 6.04 13.75
N VAL A 67 10.00 6.31 13.77
CA VAL A 67 10.55 7.59 14.25
C VAL A 67 10.11 8.76 13.37
N LEU A 68 10.10 8.56 12.05
CA LEU A 68 9.56 9.54 11.11
C LEU A 68 8.07 9.84 11.39
N ALA A 69 7.25 8.81 11.59
CA ALA A 69 5.83 8.98 11.91
C ALA A 69 5.61 9.73 13.24
N CYS A 70 6.39 9.41 14.28
CA CYS A 70 6.35 10.13 15.56
C CYS A 70 6.77 11.61 15.41
N ALA A 71 7.76 11.90 14.58
CA ALA A 71 8.19 13.28 14.28
C ALA A 71 7.09 14.08 13.59
N LEU A 72 6.42 13.49 12.60
CA LEU A 72 5.28 14.10 11.92
C LEU A 72 4.10 14.34 12.88
N ASN A 73 3.80 13.35 13.74
CA ASN A 73 2.79 13.50 14.78
C ASN A 73 3.11 14.64 15.76
N ALA A 74 4.36 14.73 16.23
CA ALA A 74 4.80 15.76 17.17
C ALA A 74 4.73 17.17 16.58
N LEU A 75 4.77 17.33 15.25
CA LEU A 75 4.54 18.61 14.57
C LEU A 75 3.05 18.98 14.44
N GLY A 76 2.14 18.11 14.91
CA GLY A 76 0.68 18.27 14.79
C GLY A 76 0.08 17.59 13.56
N GLY A 77 0.83 16.71 12.88
CA GLY A 77 0.45 16.14 11.58
C GLY A 77 0.43 14.61 11.54
N LEU A 78 -0.65 14.01 12.02
CA LEU A 78 -1.12 12.70 11.52
C LEU A 78 -2.54 12.76 10.94
N GLN A 79 -3.32 13.80 11.26
CA GLN A 79 -4.70 13.93 10.80
C GLN A 79 -4.82 14.19 9.27
N GLY A 80 -3.74 14.58 8.59
CA GLY A 80 -3.72 14.78 7.12
C GLY A 80 -2.80 13.84 6.33
N PHE A 81 -1.99 13.00 7.00
CA PHE A 81 -1.11 12.01 6.33
C PHE A 81 -1.85 10.70 5.99
N CYS A 82 -2.97 10.44 6.67
CA CYS A 82 -3.80 9.26 6.43
C CYS A 82 -4.79 9.45 5.26
N GLU A 83 -4.93 10.67 4.75
CA GLU A 83 -5.57 10.90 3.46
C GLU A 83 -4.51 10.75 2.37
N PRO A 84 -4.61 9.75 1.48
CA PRO A 84 -3.72 9.66 0.33
C PRO A 84 -4.05 10.84 -0.61
N GLN A 85 -3.39 11.96 -0.39
CA GLN A 85 -3.31 13.05 -1.35
C GLN A 85 -2.35 12.58 -2.45
N LEU A 86 -2.87 11.73 -3.32
CA LEU A 86 -2.21 11.33 -4.55
C LEU A 86 -1.98 12.62 -5.35
N HIS A 87 -0.79 13.20 -5.27
CA HIS A 87 -0.46 14.32 -6.14
C HIS A 87 -0.66 13.86 -7.59
N PRO A 88 -1.44 14.60 -8.40
CA PRO A 88 -1.58 14.27 -9.81
C PRO A 88 -0.20 14.41 -10.42
N LYS A 89 0.39 13.24 -10.72
CA LYS A 89 1.57 12.97 -11.56
C LYS A 89 2.43 14.21 -11.85
N VAL A 90 3.65 14.22 -11.31
CA VAL A 90 4.77 14.89 -11.99
C VAL A 90 4.76 14.37 -13.42
N GLY A 91 4.25 15.21 -14.32
CA GLY A 91 4.21 14.95 -15.73
C GLY A 91 5.65 14.89 -16.18
N GLY A 92 6.12 13.70 -16.54
CA GLY A 92 7.12 13.58 -17.58
C GLY A 92 6.55 14.30 -18.80
N ALA A 93 7.05 15.51 -19.05
CA ALA A 93 7.16 15.95 -20.42
C ALA A 93 8.07 14.91 -21.09
N LEU A 94 7.48 14.08 -21.94
CA LEU A 94 7.94 13.74 -23.28
C LEU A 94 7.10 12.54 -23.78
N ILE A 95 6.58 12.72 -25.00
CA ILE A 95 5.85 11.78 -25.83
C ILE A 95 4.34 11.68 -25.55
N GLU A 96 3.67 12.64 -26.17
CA GLU A 96 2.32 12.58 -26.72
C GLU A 96 2.18 11.38 -27.68
N THR A 97 1.90 10.19 -27.15
CA THR A 97 1.22 9.16 -27.92
C THR A 97 0.00 8.68 -27.14
N ALA A 98 -1.13 8.76 -27.84
CA ALA A 98 -2.46 8.52 -27.31
C ALA A 98 -2.58 7.10 -26.72
N ILE A 99 -2.55 7.00 -25.39
CA ILE A 99 -3.12 5.83 -24.70
C ILE A 99 -4.59 6.15 -24.45
N PRO A 100 -5.55 5.44 -25.06
CA PRO A 100 -6.96 5.70 -24.84
C PRO A 100 -7.28 5.46 -23.37
N ARG A 101 -7.63 6.54 -22.65
CA ARG A 101 -8.12 6.46 -21.27
C ARG A 101 -9.46 5.73 -21.25
N ARG A 102 -9.43 4.41 -21.10
CA ARG A 102 -10.62 3.64 -20.75
C ARG A 102 -10.96 3.96 -19.29
N ARG A 103 -12.01 4.77 -19.07
CA ARG A 103 -12.59 4.93 -17.74
C ARG A 103 -13.03 3.55 -17.23
N VAL A 104 -12.28 2.95 -16.32
CA VAL A 104 -12.79 1.83 -15.54
C VAL A 104 -13.71 2.43 -14.49
N GLY A 105 -15.01 2.49 -14.82
CA GLY A 105 -16.04 2.71 -13.83
C GLY A 105 -15.85 1.69 -12.70
N GLY A 106 -15.78 2.18 -11.46
CA GLY A 106 -15.71 1.33 -10.28
C GLY A 106 -16.99 0.50 -10.18
N VAL A 107 -16.96 -0.71 -10.72
CA VAL A 107 -18.03 -1.70 -10.53
C VAL A 107 -17.89 -2.24 -9.11
N ARG A 108 -18.78 -1.81 -8.21
CA ARG A 108 -18.93 -2.36 -6.86
C ARG A 108 -19.09 -3.88 -6.95
N ILE A 109 -18.29 -4.65 -6.22
CA ILE A 109 -18.47 -6.11 -6.12
C ILE A 109 -19.81 -6.34 -5.40
N PRO A 110 -20.80 -6.99 -6.03
CA PRO A 110 -22.06 -7.29 -5.36
C PRO A 110 -21.81 -8.24 -4.18
N ARG A 111 -22.53 -8.05 -3.06
CA ARG A 111 -22.39 -8.93 -1.88
C ARG A 111 -22.65 -10.40 -2.21
N ARG A 112 -23.53 -10.66 -3.18
CA ARG A 112 -23.86 -12.01 -3.66
C ARG A 112 -23.51 -12.14 -5.14
N LEU A 113 -22.89 -13.25 -5.48
CA LEU A 113 -22.51 -13.63 -6.83
C LEU A 113 -23.39 -14.79 -7.27
N ASN A 114 -24.03 -14.65 -8.42
CA ASN A 114 -24.76 -15.75 -9.06
C ASN A 114 -23.75 -16.72 -9.68
N LEU A 115 -23.78 -17.98 -9.25
CA LEU A 115 -22.87 -19.03 -9.71
C LEU A 115 -22.98 -19.28 -11.22
N GLU A 116 -24.16 -19.09 -11.82
CA GLU A 116 -24.36 -19.33 -13.26
C GLU A 116 -23.62 -18.32 -14.14
N ALA A 117 -23.26 -17.16 -13.60
CA ALA A 117 -22.48 -16.14 -14.31
C ALA A 117 -20.98 -16.45 -14.35
N TYR A 118 -20.52 -17.46 -13.59
CA TYR A 118 -19.12 -17.78 -13.37
C TYR A 118 -18.89 -19.30 -13.47
N PRO A 119 -18.59 -19.82 -14.68
CA PRO A 119 -18.53 -21.25 -14.94
C PRO A 119 -17.57 -22.03 -14.04
N GLN A 120 -16.37 -21.49 -13.75
CA GLN A 120 -15.39 -22.17 -12.90
C GLN A 120 -15.84 -22.11 -11.44
N LEU A 121 -16.37 -20.98 -10.96
CA LEU A 121 -16.97 -20.89 -9.62
C LEU A 121 -18.12 -21.88 -9.43
N LYS A 122 -18.95 -22.09 -10.45
CA LYS A 122 -20.04 -23.08 -10.44
C LYS A 122 -19.52 -24.50 -10.33
N GLN A 123 -18.45 -24.83 -11.03
CA GLN A 123 -17.78 -26.15 -10.93
C GLN A 123 -17.19 -26.36 -9.54
N LEU A 124 -16.56 -25.33 -8.96
CA LEU A 124 -16.04 -25.40 -7.59
C LEU A 124 -17.15 -25.52 -6.53
N ALA A 125 -18.32 -24.95 -6.80
CA ALA A 125 -19.49 -24.99 -5.94
C ALA A 125 -20.40 -26.22 -6.19
N TRP A 126 -19.92 -27.28 -6.86
CA TRP A 126 -20.72 -28.46 -7.25
C TRP A 126 -21.49 -29.12 -6.10
N ASN A 127 -21.02 -28.99 -4.85
CA ASN A 127 -21.66 -29.55 -3.66
C ASN A 127 -22.62 -28.55 -2.96
N ARG A 128 -23.00 -27.45 -3.61
CA ARG A 128 -23.96 -26.46 -3.09
C ARG A 128 -25.23 -26.44 -3.96
N THR A 129 -26.38 -26.47 -3.30
CA THR A 129 -27.71 -26.35 -3.94
C THR A 129 -28.17 -24.91 -4.13
N THR A 130 -27.40 -23.92 -3.66
CA THR A 130 -27.73 -22.49 -3.72
C THR A 130 -27.25 -21.84 -5.00
N LYS A 131 -28.08 -21.01 -5.64
CA LYS A 131 -27.75 -20.30 -6.88
C LYS A 131 -26.82 -19.10 -6.69
N ASP A 132 -26.79 -18.55 -5.48
CA ASP A 132 -25.97 -17.40 -5.12
C ASP A 132 -25.03 -17.74 -3.97
N ILE A 133 -23.82 -17.17 -4.02
CA ILE A 133 -22.79 -17.29 -2.99
C ILE A 133 -22.32 -15.91 -2.55
N ASP A 134 -21.91 -15.74 -1.29
CA ASP A 134 -21.27 -14.49 -0.87
C ASP A 134 -19.94 -14.27 -1.59
N ALA A 135 -19.59 -13.01 -1.85
CA ALA A 135 -18.34 -12.65 -2.50
C ALA A 135 -17.09 -13.13 -1.72
N GLU A 136 -17.15 -13.15 -0.40
CA GLU A 136 -16.06 -13.64 0.45
C GLU A 136 -15.93 -15.18 0.36
N ASP A 137 -17.06 -15.88 0.48
CA ASP A 137 -17.13 -17.34 0.32
C ASP A 137 -16.64 -17.79 -1.07
N ALA A 138 -16.93 -17.01 -2.10
CA ALA A 138 -16.44 -17.27 -3.45
C ALA A 138 -14.92 -17.21 -3.54
N LEU A 139 -14.27 -16.25 -2.86
CA LEU A 139 -12.82 -16.21 -2.79
C LEU A 139 -12.28 -17.44 -2.07
N SER A 140 -12.85 -17.82 -0.93
CA SER A 140 -12.44 -19.02 -0.20
C SER A 140 -12.59 -20.31 -1.02
N LEU A 141 -13.59 -20.40 -1.90
CA LEU A 141 -13.72 -21.52 -2.84
C LEU A 141 -12.61 -21.53 -3.89
N TYR A 142 -12.27 -20.37 -4.46
CA TYR A 142 -11.15 -20.27 -5.40
C TYR A 142 -9.81 -20.60 -4.75
N GLU A 143 -9.57 -20.13 -3.52
CA GLU A 143 -8.31 -20.37 -2.82
C GLU A 143 -8.11 -21.85 -2.48
N ARG A 144 -9.15 -22.49 -1.94
CA ARG A 144 -9.09 -23.91 -1.54
C ARG A 144 -9.03 -24.88 -2.71
N ASN A 145 -9.58 -24.50 -3.85
CA ASN A 145 -9.74 -25.38 -5.01
C ASN A 145 -9.01 -24.87 -6.25
N TRP A 146 -8.04 -23.97 -6.09
CA TRP A 146 -7.31 -23.33 -7.21
C TRP A 146 -6.73 -24.35 -8.19
N ARG A 147 -6.31 -25.52 -7.69
CA ARG A 147 -5.73 -26.60 -8.53
C ARG A 147 -6.72 -27.20 -9.54
N PHE A 148 -8.02 -26.99 -9.34
CA PHE A 148 -9.08 -27.43 -10.24
C PHE A 148 -9.61 -26.30 -11.13
N VAL A 149 -9.07 -25.08 -10.99
CA VAL A 149 -9.43 -23.95 -11.84
C VAL A 149 -8.62 -24.04 -13.12
N ASP A 150 -9.33 -24.19 -14.25
CA ASP A 150 -8.71 -24.09 -15.56
C ASP A 150 -8.53 -22.61 -15.93
N VAL A 151 -7.28 -22.16 -15.91
CA VAL A 151 -6.90 -20.76 -16.17
C VAL A 151 -7.09 -20.40 -17.64
N ASP A 152 -6.96 -21.36 -18.55
CA ASP A 152 -7.10 -21.15 -19.99
C ASP A 152 -8.59 -21.08 -20.40
N ALA A 153 -9.47 -21.72 -19.62
CA ALA A 153 -10.92 -21.62 -19.79
C ALA A 153 -11.58 -20.48 -18.98
N LEU A 154 -10.79 -19.62 -18.33
CA LEU A 154 -11.30 -18.56 -17.46
C LEU A 154 -11.90 -17.41 -18.29
N SER A 155 -13.20 -17.15 -18.14
CA SER A 155 -13.83 -16.04 -18.87
C SER A 155 -13.26 -14.69 -18.42
N ASP A 156 -13.18 -13.71 -19.33
CA ASP A 156 -12.75 -12.33 -19.02
C ASP A 156 -13.49 -11.70 -17.82
N LYS A 157 -14.77 -12.08 -17.66
CA LYS A 157 -15.66 -11.59 -16.60
C LYS A 157 -15.30 -12.22 -15.25
N GLU A 158 -14.92 -13.49 -15.26
CA GLU A 158 -14.51 -14.28 -14.11
C GLU A 158 -13.08 -13.94 -13.66
N ALA A 159 -12.14 -13.79 -14.59
CA ALA A 159 -10.79 -13.29 -14.31
C ALA A 159 -10.81 -11.95 -13.57
N LYS A 160 -11.65 -11.01 -14.05
CA LYS A 160 -11.86 -9.71 -13.42
C LYS A 160 -12.56 -9.81 -12.07
N LEU A 161 -13.41 -10.82 -11.86
CA LEU A 161 -14.02 -11.07 -10.55
C LEU A 161 -12.95 -11.52 -9.57
N ILE A 162 -12.12 -12.50 -9.91
CA ILE A 162 -11.06 -13.04 -9.05
C ILE A 162 -10.06 -11.93 -8.66
N ASP A 163 -9.60 -11.12 -9.60
CA ASP A 163 -8.69 -9.98 -9.29
C ASP A 163 -9.31 -8.99 -8.28
N ARG A 164 -10.61 -8.73 -8.42
CA ARG A 164 -11.34 -7.85 -7.51
C ARG A 164 -11.55 -8.48 -6.13
N LEU A 165 -11.87 -9.77 -6.08
CA LEU A 165 -12.01 -10.52 -4.84
C LEU A 165 -10.69 -10.55 -4.07
N LYS A 166 -9.58 -10.86 -4.75
CA LYS A 166 -8.22 -10.80 -4.19
C LYS A 166 -7.90 -9.42 -3.61
N LYS A 167 -8.19 -8.34 -4.34
CA LYS A 167 -7.94 -6.96 -3.87
C LYS A 167 -8.80 -6.55 -2.68
N LYS A 168 -10.02 -7.08 -2.57
CA LYS A 168 -10.98 -6.68 -1.53
C LYS A 168 -10.90 -7.54 -0.26
N PHE A 169 -10.69 -8.85 -0.42
CA PHE A 169 -10.75 -9.83 0.68
C PHE A 169 -9.42 -10.55 0.91
N GLY A 170 -8.41 -10.39 0.03
CA GLY A 170 -7.09 -11.02 0.14
C GLY A 170 -6.20 -10.48 1.26
N HIS A 171 -6.75 -10.22 2.44
CA HIS A 171 -6.06 -9.80 3.65
C HIS A 171 -5.23 -10.95 4.25
N GLY A 172 -4.11 -11.29 3.60
CA GLY A 172 -2.92 -11.85 4.27
C GLY A 172 -3.03 -13.23 4.95
N VAL A 173 -4.05 -14.05 4.66
CA VAL A 173 -4.11 -15.45 5.14
C VAL A 173 -4.10 -16.41 3.95
N LEU A 174 -2.97 -16.51 3.26
CA LEU A 174 -2.67 -17.66 2.39
C LEU A 174 -1.20 -18.05 2.57
N ASN A 175 -0.95 -18.81 3.63
CA ASN A 175 0.06 -19.85 3.61
C ASN A 175 -0.67 -21.15 3.29
N VAL A 176 -0.61 -21.58 2.03
CA VAL A 176 -0.46 -22.98 1.61
C VAL A 176 0.06 -23.02 0.19
#